data_AF-A0A9W7ZK00-F1
#
_entry.id   AF-A0A9W7ZK00-F1
#
_cell.length_a   1.000
_cell.length_b   1.000
_cell.length_c   1.000
_cell.angle_alpha   90.00
_cell.angle_beta   90.00
_cell.angle_gamma   90.00
#
_symmetry.space_group_name_H-M   'P 1'
#
loop_
_entity.id
_entity.type
_entity.pdbx_description
1 polymer ?
#
loop_
_entity_poly.entity_id
_entity_poly.type
_entity_poly.pdbx_seq_one_letter_code
_entity_poly.pdbx_strand_id
1 'polypeptide(L)'
;MNPGPPPHGIISPLKDYDGTTNVNQWIDRFKIFVAFHQELDEPYHILSAIQHLKGAAYHWYFNVPQSQKDNPVIPWSSLEEFLTALCSEYGQVSDTLTAETDLHFLHQTGTIADYD
;
A
#
# COMPACT_ATOMS: atom_id res chain seq x y z
N MET A 1 -0.33 33.85 4.98
CA MET A 1 -1.19 33.02 5.87
C MET A 1 -0.47 31.70 6.03
N ASN A 2 -0.09 31.33 7.26
CA ASN A 2 0.43 29.99 7.54
C ASN A 2 -0.77 29.03 7.66
N PRO A 3 -0.84 27.92 6.90
CA PRO A 3 -1.84 26.91 7.17
C PRO A 3 -1.58 26.37 8.59
N GLY A 4 -2.59 26.47 9.44
CA GLY A 4 -2.54 25.92 10.78
C GLY A 4 -2.39 24.39 10.74
N PRO A 5 -1.93 23.77 11.83
CA PRO A 5 -1.87 22.31 11.91
C PRO A 5 -3.27 21.73 11.65
N PRO A 6 -3.36 20.56 10.98
CA PRO A 6 -4.64 19.92 10.73
C PRO A 6 -5.39 19.68 12.04
N PRO A 7 -6.72 19.83 12.06
CA PRO A 7 -7.51 19.78 13.27
C PRO A 7 -7.32 18.44 13.99
N HIS A 8 -6.81 18.50 15.23
CA HIS A 8 -6.81 17.39 16.18
C HIS A 8 -8.26 17.10 16.57
N GLY A 9 -8.94 16.18 15.88
CA GLY A 9 -10.33 15.88 16.20
C GLY A 9 -11.04 14.87 15.32
N ILE A 10 -10.45 14.45 14.20
CA ILE A 10 -10.98 13.33 13.45
C ILE A 10 -10.47 12.07 14.15
N ILE A 11 -11.25 11.57 15.12
CA ILE A 11 -11.13 10.20 15.61
C ILE A 11 -11.49 9.32 14.41
N SER A 12 -10.51 9.07 13.56
CA SER A 12 -10.66 8.05 12.54
C SER A 12 -10.78 6.72 13.28
N PRO A 13 -11.83 5.92 13.05
CA PRO A 13 -11.88 4.55 13.57
C PRO A 13 -10.84 3.64 12.89
N LEU A 14 -9.97 4.21 12.05
CA LEU A 14 -8.83 3.53 11.48
C LEU A 14 -7.96 3.03 12.63
N LYS A 15 -7.98 1.71 12.81
CA LYS A 15 -7.10 1.05 13.76
C LYS A 15 -5.67 1.14 13.26
N ASP A 16 -4.74 1.18 14.20
CA ASP A 16 -3.33 1.01 13.90
C ASP A 16 -3.07 -0.30 13.15
N TYR A 17 -2.10 -0.27 12.24
CA TYR A 17 -1.63 -1.42 11.47
C TYR A 17 -0.22 -1.78 11.88
N ASP A 18 -0.02 -2.98 12.43
CA ASP A 18 1.28 -3.46 12.90
C ASP A 18 1.94 -4.48 11.96
N GLY A 19 1.28 -4.84 10.86
CA GLY A 19 1.72 -5.87 9.92
C GLY A 19 1.18 -7.28 10.21
N THR A 20 0.39 -7.48 11.27
CA THR A 20 -0.12 -8.82 11.67
C THR A 20 -1.57 -9.07 11.25
N THR A 21 -2.36 -8.00 11.13
CA THR A 21 -3.73 -8.07 10.64
C THR A 21 -3.76 -8.13 9.10
N ASN A 22 -4.85 -8.63 8.53
CA ASN A 22 -5.01 -8.73 7.07
C ASN A 22 -4.92 -7.33 6.45
N VAL A 23 -3.89 -7.09 5.64
CA VAL A 23 -3.62 -5.77 5.03
C VAL A 23 -4.78 -5.27 4.18
N ASN A 24 -5.48 -6.16 3.46
CA ASN A 24 -6.60 -5.78 2.61
C ASN A 24 -7.78 -5.27 3.44
N GLN A 25 -8.08 -5.91 4.57
CA GLN A 25 -9.12 -5.41 5.49
C GLN A 25 -8.77 -4.04 6.08
N TRP A 26 -7.49 -3.78 6.33
CA TRP A 26 -7.04 -2.48 6.80
C TRP A 26 -7.14 -1.42 5.69
N ILE A 27 -6.68 -1.74 4.47
CA ILE A 27 -6.77 -0.87 3.29
C ILE A 27 -8.23 -0.51 2.98
N ASP A 28 -9.16 -1.45 3.05
CA ASP A 28 -10.59 -1.18 2.80
C ASP A 28 -11.16 -0.16 3.81
N ARG A 29 -10.81 -0.29 5.09
CA ARG A 29 -11.19 0.70 6.12
C ARG A 29 -10.54 2.05 5.86
N PHE A 30 -9.29 2.05 5.41
CA PHE A 30 -8.58 3.27 5.05
C PHE A 30 -9.19 3.97 3.84
N LYS A 31 -9.62 3.24 2.81
CA LYS A 31 -10.34 3.81 1.66
C LYS A 31 -11.66 4.46 2.07
N ILE A 32 -12.39 3.86 3.02
CA ILE A 32 -13.59 4.50 3.60
C ILE A 32 -13.20 5.82 4.27
N PHE A 33 -12.13 5.85 5.06
CA PHE A 33 -11.63 7.08 5.66
C PHE A 33 -11.27 8.14 4.62
N VAL A 34 -10.58 7.78 3.53
CA VAL A 34 -10.25 8.69 2.42
C VAL A 34 -11.51 9.26 1.78
N ALA A 35 -12.53 8.43 1.55
CA ALA A 35 -13.79 8.88 0.97
C ALA A 35 -14.55 9.88 1.88
N PHE A 36 -14.44 9.72 3.21
CA PHE A 36 -14.99 10.68 4.18
C PHE A 36 -14.22 12.00 4.22
N HIS A 37 -12.96 12.01 3.81
CA HIS A 37 -12.06 13.18 3.83
C HIS A 37 -11.54 13.50 2.44
N GLN A 38 -12.42 13.40 1.44
CA GLN A 38 -12.08 13.64 0.03
C GLN A 38 -11.63 15.07 -0.24
N GLU A 39 -11.91 16.01 0.67
CA GLU A 39 -11.43 17.39 0.61
C GLU A 39 -9.93 17.56 0.91
N LEU A 40 -9.27 16.53 1.43
CA LEU A 40 -7.83 16.55 1.68
C LEU A 40 -7.05 16.09 0.45
N ASP A 41 -5.85 16.63 0.24
CA ASP A 41 -4.98 16.19 -0.85
C ASP A 41 -4.37 14.80 -0.57
N GLU A 42 -4.03 14.05 -1.61
CA GLU A 42 -3.40 12.71 -1.50
C GLU A 42 -2.20 12.66 -0.54
N PRO A 43 -1.27 13.64 -0.50
CA PRO A 43 -0.18 13.63 0.47
C PRO A 43 -0.65 13.58 1.92
N TYR A 44 -1.77 14.21 2.26
CA TYR A 44 -2.35 14.15 3.60
C TYR A 44 -2.91 12.77 3.92
N HIS A 45 -3.52 12.10 2.94
CA HIS A 45 -3.97 10.72 3.11
C HIS A 45 -2.78 9.78 3.33
N ILE A 46 -1.69 9.92 2.57
CA ILE A 46 -0.50 9.09 2.75
C ILE A 46 0.12 9.32 4.14
N LEU A 47 0.25 10.57 4.57
CA LEU A 47 0.72 10.88 5.93
C LEU A 47 -0.19 10.31 7.01
N SER A 48 -1.51 10.38 6.80
CA SER A 48 -2.49 9.80 7.72
C SER A 48 -2.33 8.29 7.81
N ALA A 49 -2.10 7.60 6.69
CA ALA A 49 -1.81 6.17 6.69
C ALA A 49 -0.54 5.84 7.46
N ILE A 50 0.56 6.57 7.20
CA ILE A 50 1.86 6.38 7.87
C ILE A 50 1.72 6.57 9.39
N GLN A 51 0.94 7.53 9.86
CA GLN A 51 0.72 7.77 11.30
C GLN A 51 0.06 6.58 12.01
N HIS A 52 -0.74 5.80 11.29
CA HIS A 52 -1.41 4.60 11.80
C HIS A 52 -0.57 3.32 11.62
N LEU A 53 0.59 3.39 10.98
CA LEU A 53 1.53 2.27 11.00
C LEU A 53 2.20 2.18 12.38
N LYS A 54 2.32 0.95 12.89
CA LYS A 54 3.01 0.60 14.15
C LYS A 54 3.92 -0.61 13.94
N GLY A 55 4.77 -0.90 14.91
CA GLY A 55 5.57 -2.13 14.93
C GLY A 55 6.32 -2.37 13.62
N ALA A 56 6.19 -3.59 13.08
CA ALA A 56 6.89 -4.00 11.86
C ALA A 56 6.50 -3.15 10.65
N ALA A 57 5.21 -2.79 10.50
CA ALA A 57 4.73 -1.95 9.41
C ALA A 57 5.32 -0.54 9.44
N TYR A 58 5.51 0.04 10.62
CA TYR A 58 6.18 1.34 10.75
C TYR A 58 7.68 1.23 10.42
N HIS A 59 8.34 0.14 10.84
CA HIS A 59 9.74 -0.10 10.49
C HIS A 59 9.95 -0.31 8.99
N TRP A 60 9.03 -1.02 8.33
CA TRP A 60 9.05 -1.18 6.87
C TRP A 60 9.08 0.18 6.15
N TYR A 61 8.21 1.12 6.54
CA TYR A 61 8.17 2.46 5.96
C TYR A 61 9.54 3.17 5.96
N PHE A 62 10.32 3.08 7.05
CA PHE A 62 11.67 3.67 7.10
C PHE A 62 12.70 2.98 6.20
N ASN A 63 12.48 1.71 5.88
CA ASN A 63 13.37 0.93 5.02
C ASN A 63 13.01 1.09 3.54
N VAL A 64 11.88 1.73 3.20
CA VAL A 64 11.52 2.04 1.82
C VAL A 64 12.56 3.02 1.25
N PRO A 65 13.24 2.66 0.13
CA PRO A 65 14.25 3.51 -0.48
C PRO A 65 13.71 4.90 -0.81
N GLN A 66 14.29 5.92 -0.18
CA GLN A 66 13.93 7.34 -0.41
C GLN A 66 14.60 7.90 -1.69
N SER A 67 15.08 7.03 -2.59
CA SER A 67 16.14 7.33 -3.54
C SER A 67 15.76 8.24 -4.71
N GLN A 68 14.54 8.79 -4.74
CA GLN A 68 14.18 9.85 -5.66
C GLN A 68 13.13 10.75 -4.99
N LYS A 69 13.49 11.92 -4.44
CA LYS A 69 12.46 12.94 -4.11
C LYS A 69 12.91 14.33 -3.67
N ASP A 70 12.14 15.30 -4.16
CA ASP A 70 11.98 16.67 -3.63
C ASP A 70 11.19 16.73 -2.30
N ASN A 71 10.58 15.62 -1.85
CA ASN A 71 9.81 15.55 -0.59
C ASN A 71 10.18 14.28 0.24
N PRO A 72 10.99 14.41 1.30
CA PRO A 72 11.63 13.28 2.00
C PRO A 72 10.72 12.47 2.92
N VAL A 73 9.45 12.87 3.09
CA VAL A 73 8.50 12.22 4.02
C VAL A 73 7.58 11.23 3.30
N ILE A 74 7.35 11.40 2.00
CA ILE A 74 6.37 10.59 1.26
C ILE A 74 7.07 9.97 0.05
N PRO A 75 7.67 8.78 0.15
CA PRO A 75 8.42 8.15 -0.95
C PRO A 75 7.53 7.69 -2.12
N TRP A 76 6.21 7.83 -2.04
CA TRP A 76 5.26 7.51 -3.11
C TRP A 76 4.71 8.74 -3.84
N SER A 77 4.47 8.62 -5.14
CA SER A 77 4.00 9.72 -6.00
C SER A 77 2.48 9.86 -6.00
N SER A 78 1.77 8.81 -5.59
CA SER A 78 0.31 8.77 -5.42
C SER A 78 -0.09 7.90 -4.23
N LEU A 79 -1.34 8.05 -3.79
CA LEU A 79 -1.90 7.21 -2.73
C LEU A 79 -1.99 5.74 -3.17
N GLU A 80 -2.30 5.48 -4.44
CA GLU A 80 -2.38 4.15 -5.03
C GLU A 80 -1.04 3.41 -4.99
N GLU A 81 0.05 4.10 -5.31
CA GLU A 81 1.40 3.53 -5.28
C GLU A 81 1.79 3.11 -3.84
N PHE A 82 1.46 3.94 -2.86
CA PHE A 82 1.64 3.62 -1.44
C PHE A 82 0.86 2.38 -1.02
N LEU A 83 -0.45 2.33 -1.33
CA LEU A 83 -1.31 1.21 -0.93
C LEU A 83 -0.89 -0.10 -1.63
N THR A 84 -0.44 -0.02 -2.88
CA THR A 84 0.11 -1.16 -3.62
C THR A 84 1.39 -1.67 -2.98
N ALA A 85 2.32 -0.79 -2.59
CA ALA A 85 3.54 -1.19 -1.90
C ALA A 85 3.25 -1.85 -0.53
N LEU A 86 2.32 -1.28 0.24
CA LEU A 86 1.91 -1.84 1.53
C LEU A 86 1.25 -3.23 1.35
N CYS A 87 0.41 -3.38 0.34
CA CYS A 87 -0.21 -4.66 0.00
C CYS A 87 0.80 -5.68 -0.54
N SER A 88 1.81 -5.25 -1.29
CA SER A 88 2.86 -6.16 -1.76
C SER A 88 3.73 -6.70 -0.62
N GLU A 89 3.96 -5.90 0.42
CA GLU A 89 4.78 -6.31 1.58
C GLU A 89 4.00 -7.23 2.54
N TYR A 90 2.76 -6.84 2.88
CA TYR A 90 1.98 -7.50 3.93
C TYR A 90 0.77 -8.28 3.42
N GLY A 91 0.52 -8.22 2.12
CA GLY A 91 -0.47 -9.07 1.47
C GLY A 91 -0.04 -10.50 1.68
N GLN A 92 -0.86 -11.27 2.39
CA GLN A 92 -0.74 -12.71 2.27
C GLN A 92 -0.74 -13.01 0.77
N VAL A 93 0.26 -13.76 0.32
CA VAL A 93 0.27 -14.41 -0.99
C VAL A 93 -0.91 -15.39 -0.97
N SER A 94 -2.11 -14.87 -1.12
CA SER A 94 -3.32 -15.65 -1.29
C SER A 94 -3.45 -15.84 -2.79
N ASP A 95 -2.71 -16.83 -3.29
CA ASP A 95 -2.99 -17.58 -4.52
C ASP A 95 -3.58 -16.78 -5.71
N THR A 96 -2.98 -15.64 -6.05
CA THR A 96 -3.25 -15.00 -7.36
C THR A 96 -1.99 -14.56 -8.08
N LEU A 97 -0.81 -14.65 -7.45
CA LEU A 97 0.48 -14.54 -8.15
C LEU A 97 0.89 -15.82 -8.89
N THR A 98 0.08 -16.87 -8.80
CA THR A 98 0.16 -18.08 -9.64
C THR A 98 -0.65 -17.94 -10.93
N ALA A 99 -1.50 -16.92 -11.12
CA ALA A 99 -2.26 -16.80 -12.37
C ALA A 99 -1.46 -16.17 -13.50
N GLU A 100 -0.63 -15.16 -13.21
CA GLU A 100 0.17 -14.48 -14.25
C GLU A 100 1.55 -15.12 -14.46
N THR A 101 2.07 -15.86 -13.47
CA THR A 101 3.33 -16.60 -13.61
C THR A 101 3.15 -17.95 -14.33
N ASP A 102 1.99 -18.62 -14.21
CA ASP A 102 1.70 -19.86 -14.96
C ASP A 102 1.48 -19.61 -16.46
N LEU A 103 0.87 -18.48 -16.84
CA LEU A 103 0.63 -18.14 -18.24
C LEU A 103 1.94 -17.87 -19.02
N HIS A 104 2.98 -17.40 -18.33
CA HIS A 104 4.30 -17.18 -18.93
C HIS A 104 5.14 -18.47 -19.03
N PHE A 105 4.87 -19.47 -18.17
CA PHE A 105 5.53 -20.79 -18.24
C PHE A 105 4.88 -21.73 -19.26
N LEU A 106 3.54 -21.69 -19.41
CA LEU A 106 2.82 -22.51 -20.39
C LEU A 106 3.06 -22.10 -21.85
N HIS A 107 3.52 -20.86 -22.10
CA HIS A 107 3.85 -20.41 -23.45
C HIS A 107 5.28 -20.75 -23.89
N GLN A 108 6.12 -21.32 -23.00
CA GLN A 108 7.50 -21.73 -23.33
C GLN A 108 7.71 -23.25 -23.40
N THR A 109 6.77 -24.09 -22.97
CA THR A 109 6.83 -25.55 -23.16
C THR A 109 6.06 -26.03 -24.39
N GLY A 110 6.02 -25.21 -25.44
CA GLY A 110 5.62 -25.61 -26.79
C GLY A 110 6.67 -26.50 -27.47
N THR A 111 7.14 -27.54 -26.80
CA THR A 111 7.71 -28.71 -27.48
C THR A 111 6.53 -29.48 -28.06
N ILE A 112 6.26 -29.25 -29.35
CA ILE A 112 5.51 -30.21 -30.16
C ILE A 112 6.31 -31.51 -30.10
N ALA A 113 5.79 -32.46 -29.33
CA ALA A 113 6.22 -33.84 -29.40
C ALA A 113 5.86 -34.35 -30.80
N ASP A 114 6.91 -34.83 -31.46
CA ASP A 114 6.92 -35.69 -32.63
C ASP A 114 5.81 -36.75 -32.52
N TYR A 115 4.90 -36.77 -33.50
CA TYR A 115 4.03 -37.92 -33.74
C TYR A 115 4.45 -38.51 -35.08
N ASP A 116 5.01 -39.72 -35.00
CA ASP A 116 5.31 -40.66 -36.09
C ASP A 116 4.08 -40.89 -37.00
#